data_AF-F6EZG3-F1
#
_entry.id   AF-F6EZG3-F1
#
_cell.length_a   1.000
_cell.length_b   1.000
_cell.length_c   1.000
_cell.angle_alpha   90.00
_cell.angle_beta   90.00
_cell.angle_gamma   90.00
#
_symmetry.space_group_name_H-M   'P 1'
#
loop_
_entity.id
_entity.type
_entity.pdbx_description
1 polymer ?
#
loop_
_entity_poly.entity_id
_entity_poly.type
_entity_poly.pdbx_seq_one_letter_code
_entity_poly.pdbx_strand_id
1 'polypeptide(L)'
;MFNKDMTRGAVNSASCAPVGVAGTTGEEVAPVQAARPAIPFRMPLGEWFDEDFDFKGAEGDAFTEALLVRIAEVEERIRKRKAVDEESHRLLVRKLAVNGYRAFRWFKPPRLSVRLGPKAYNGRGGPWLNGEAMGREIDFMARAGLVEISGGVWGEASTTLRFTEAFVIEAMNAKLSDGNVIHRLDADRTVRVYRTNSEDGEFVDFEHDDQSRNWIAQLDAYNAFLAEQKIGIELSKAETTKFVARQNGYRQAGTPRLKQPDLTNKSLFRQFNYGGFEAGGRLYGAWWVNCPSDLRPLITINGEATVELDFSGCSIRMLYHRNNKPFEGDVYGLEAVDAFVQAKGLPPKRFRPGIKRLAQVLFNSDRNVRPEEMKLKGDERVRPWFTEARVVAMLREKHAPIAHEFQSEAWKWTQRQDSEIALTVISNLMEKGIVALSIHDSFIVIDGEEDLLIEEMNNCYLDKFSFLPEID
;
A
#
# COMPACT_ATOMS: atom_id res chain seq x y z
N MET A 1 -6.42 36.27 9.61
CA MET A 1 -7.14 36.88 10.75
C MET A 1 -8.63 36.73 10.43
N PHE A 2 -9.33 35.87 11.17
CA PHE A 2 -10.79 35.52 11.07
C PHE A 2 -11.27 34.99 9.68
N ASN A 3 -12.24 34.08 9.55
CA ASN A 3 -13.20 33.50 10.48
C ASN A 3 -13.65 32.10 10.02
N LYS A 4 -14.20 31.34 10.97
CA LYS A 4 -14.84 30.03 10.83
C LYS A 4 -16.26 30.10 10.22
N ASP A 5 -16.73 28.90 9.86
CA ASP A 5 -18.10 28.36 9.93
C ASP A 5 -18.94 28.24 8.64
N MET A 6 -19.46 27.02 8.47
CA MET A 6 -20.86 26.65 8.19
C MET A 6 -21.11 25.57 7.12
N THR A 7 -21.42 24.39 7.65
CA THR A 7 -22.64 23.56 7.42
C THR A 7 -22.85 22.73 6.15
N ARG A 8 -23.28 21.50 6.47
CA ARG A 8 -23.89 20.43 5.66
C ARG A 8 -25.10 20.90 4.84
N GLY A 9 -25.30 20.26 3.69
CA GLY A 9 -26.56 20.22 2.96
C GLY A 9 -26.80 18.83 2.36
N ALA A 10 -27.84 18.15 2.81
CA ALA A 10 -28.41 16.93 2.23
C ALA A 10 -29.39 17.30 1.10
N VAL A 11 -29.55 16.44 0.10
CA VAL A 11 -30.61 16.55 -0.91
C VAL A 11 -31.30 15.19 -1.08
N ASN A 12 -32.61 15.19 -0.82
CA ASN A 12 -33.57 14.11 -1.04
C ASN A 12 -33.89 13.94 -2.53
N SER A 13 -34.27 12.72 -2.92
CA SER A 13 -35.06 12.50 -4.15
C SER A 13 -36.19 11.49 -3.94
N ALA A 14 -37.40 12.04 -3.99
CA ALA A 14 -38.62 11.58 -4.67
C ALA A 14 -39.21 10.17 -4.44
N SER A 15 -40.48 10.25 -4.05
CA SER A 15 -41.53 9.23 -3.93
C SER A 15 -42.02 8.64 -5.24
N CYS A 16 -42.48 7.38 -5.19
CA CYS A 16 -43.60 6.89 -6.01
C CYS A 16 -44.33 5.77 -5.25
N ALA A 17 -45.65 5.89 -5.11
CA ALA A 17 -46.54 4.92 -4.45
C ALA A 17 -46.82 3.70 -5.35
N PRO A 18 -47.38 2.60 -4.80
CA PRO A 18 -48.83 2.40 -4.98
C PRO A 18 -49.60 1.72 -3.83
N VAL A 19 -50.87 2.12 -3.73
CA VAL A 19 -52.13 1.35 -3.53
C VAL A 19 -52.18 0.22 -2.48
N GLY A 20 -53.10 0.41 -1.52
CA GLY A 20 -53.38 -0.55 -0.44
C GLY A 20 -54.37 -1.67 -0.77
N VAL A 21 -54.31 -2.71 0.05
CA VAL A 21 -55.35 -3.74 0.22
C VAL A 21 -55.43 -4.08 1.71
N ALA A 22 -56.65 -4.16 2.24
CA ALA A 22 -56.98 -4.44 3.63
C ALA A 22 -56.91 -5.94 3.98
N GLY A 23 -56.65 -6.27 5.25
CA GLY A 23 -56.92 -7.61 5.78
C GLY A 23 -56.23 -8.00 7.10
N THR A 24 -57.02 -8.01 8.17
CA THR A 24 -57.06 -9.03 9.25
C THR A 24 -55.88 -9.24 10.23
N THR A 25 -56.18 -8.91 11.50
CA THR A 25 -55.96 -9.66 12.76
C THR A 25 -54.62 -10.35 13.05
N GLY A 26 -54.05 -10.05 14.22
CA GLY A 26 -53.34 -11.04 15.03
C GLY A 26 -51.97 -10.62 15.58
N GLU A 27 -51.85 -10.72 16.90
CA GLU A 27 -50.62 -10.87 17.70
C GLU A 27 -49.77 -9.62 18.00
N GLU A 28 -49.80 -9.26 19.28
CA GLU A 28 -48.96 -8.28 19.95
C GLU A 28 -47.53 -8.87 20.06
N VAL A 29 -46.69 -8.60 19.07
CA VAL A 29 -45.26 -8.95 19.10
C VAL A 29 -44.55 -7.96 20.01
N ALA A 30 -43.88 -8.46 21.07
CA ALA A 30 -43.02 -7.68 21.94
C ALA A 30 -42.05 -6.81 21.13
N PRO A 31 -41.76 -5.56 21.55
CA PRO A 31 -40.93 -4.66 20.76
C PRO A 31 -39.54 -5.27 20.58
N VAL A 32 -39.22 -5.60 19.32
CA VAL A 32 -37.87 -5.91 18.87
C VAL A 32 -36.98 -4.77 19.36
N GLN A 33 -36.03 -5.07 20.24
CA GLN A 33 -35.01 -4.12 20.67
C GLN A 33 -34.39 -3.52 19.40
N ALA A 34 -34.66 -2.24 19.15
CA ALA A 34 -34.06 -1.51 18.05
C ALA A 34 -32.54 -1.73 18.13
N ALA A 35 -31.96 -2.32 17.09
CA ALA A 35 -30.53 -2.49 16.97
C ALA A 35 -29.89 -1.12 17.25
N ARG A 36 -29.04 -1.05 18.28
CA ARG A 36 -28.28 0.16 18.58
C ARG A 36 -27.59 0.58 17.28
N PRO A 37 -27.70 1.87 16.87
CA PRO A 37 -26.99 2.33 15.69
C PRO A 37 -25.51 2.00 15.86
N ALA A 38 -24.92 1.37 14.85
CA ALA A 38 -23.51 1.01 14.87
C ALA A 38 -22.70 2.29 15.11
N ILE A 39 -22.15 2.43 16.32
CA ILE A 39 -21.23 3.51 16.63
C ILE A 39 -19.99 3.24 15.76
N PRO A 40 -19.59 4.17 14.89
CA PRO A 40 -18.42 3.95 14.06
C PRO A 40 -17.21 3.72 14.97
N PHE A 41 -16.46 2.64 14.69
CA PHE A 41 -15.22 2.32 15.39
C PHE A 41 -14.31 3.56 15.42
N ARG A 42 -14.01 4.08 16.61
CA ARG A 42 -13.05 5.17 16.80
C ARG A 42 -11.68 4.65 16.42
N MET A 43 -10.96 5.50 15.72
CA MET A 43 -9.64 5.17 15.20
C MET A 43 -8.66 4.75 16.29
N PRO A 44 -7.73 3.83 15.98
CA PRO A 44 -6.72 3.38 16.92
C PRO A 44 -5.86 4.57 17.39
N LEU A 45 -5.56 4.60 18.68
CA LEU A 45 -4.66 5.61 19.28
C LEU A 45 -3.17 5.24 19.12
N GLY A 46 -2.88 4.12 18.45
CA GLY A 46 -1.56 3.56 18.17
C GLY A 46 -1.44 3.05 16.73
N GLU A 47 -0.23 2.65 16.34
CA GLU A 47 0.01 1.89 15.11
C GLU A 47 -0.53 0.47 15.31
N TRP A 48 -1.13 -0.15 14.30
CA TRP A 48 -1.61 -1.53 14.45
C TRP A 48 -0.46 -2.50 14.65
N PHE A 49 -0.66 -3.48 15.54
CA PHE A 49 0.18 -4.67 15.60
C PHE A 49 0.20 -5.37 14.25
N ASP A 50 1.40 -5.71 13.82
CA ASP A 50 1.67 -6.37 12.55
C ASP A 50 2.62 -7.55 12.82
N GLU A 51 2.09 -8.75 12.59
CA GLU A 51 2.76 -10.03 12.83
C GLU A 51 3.96 -10.29 11.92
N ASP A 52 4.13 -9.51 10.85
CA ASP A 52 5.20 -9.69 9.86
C ASP A 52 6.50 -9.04 10.32
N PHE A 53 6.45 -8.16 11.31
CA PHE A 53 7.66 -7.65 11.95
C PHE A 53 8.35 -8.71 12.80
N ASP A 54 9.67 -8.73 12.75
CA ASP A 54 10.50 -9.61 13.56
C ASP A 54 11.85 -8.95 13.87
N PHE A 55 12.59 -9.54 14.79
CA PHE A 55 14.00 -9.23 14.96
C PHE A 55 14.89 -10.19 14.17
N LYS A 56 16.03 -9.70 13.70
CA LYS A 56 17.17 -10.50 13.23
C LYS A 56 18.38 -10.32 14.14
N GLY A 57 19.25 -11.34 14.15
CA GLY A 57 20.47 -11.35 14.95
C GLY A 57 20.24 -11.71 16.41
N ALA A 58 21.35 -11.97 17.11
CA ALA A 58 21.36 -12.42 18.50
C ALA A 58 20.82 -11.35 19.48
N GLU A 59 20.89 -10.06 19.13
CA GLU A 59 20.36 -8.96 19.92
C GLU A 59 18.83 -9.04 20.06
N GLY A 60 18.15 -9.43 18.98
CA GLY A 60 16.71 -9.68 18.98
C GLY A 60 16.30 -10.82 19.92
N ASP A 61 17.06 -11.90 19.89
CA ASP A 61 16.87 -13.04 20.80
C ASP A 61 17.14 -12.64 22.25
N ALA A 62 18.28 -12.01 22.52
CA ALA A 62 18.63 -11.53 23.86
C ALA A 62 17.56 -10.59 24.44
N PHE A 63 17.01 -9.68 23.63
CA PHE A 63 15.91 -8.82 24.05
C PHE A 63 14.64 -9.62 24.36
N THR A 64 14.28 -10.56 23.49
CA THR A 64 13.11 -11.43 23.70
C THR A 64 13.24 -12.21 25.01
N GLU A 65 14.41 -12.82 25.26
CA GLU A 65 14.67 -13.58 26.48
C GLU A 65 14.63 -12.69 27.73
N ALA A 66 15.18 -11.47 27.67
CA ALA A 66 15.12 -10.52 28.78
C ALA A 66 13.66 -10.18 29.16
N LEU A 67 12.79 -9.97 28.18
CA LEU A 67 11.37 -9.72 28.43
C LEU A 67 10.67 -10.94 29.04
N LEU A 68 10.97 -12.15 28.54
CA LEU A 68 10.43 -13.40 29.07
C LEU A 68 10.82 -13.61 30.54
N VAL A 69 12.06 -13.29 30.92
CA VAL A 69 12.50 -13.36 32.33
C VAL A 69 11.63 -12.45 33.21
N ARG A 70 11.40 -11.19 32.81
CA ARG A 70 10.56 -10.25 33.58
C ARG A 70 9.10 -10.69 33.64
N ILE A 71 8.58 -11.32 32.58
CA ILE A 71 7.22 -11.89 32.56
C ILE A 71 7.13 -13.08 33.52
N ALA A 72 8.14 -13.96 33.52
CA ALA A 72 8.17 -15.14 34.39
C ALA A 72 8.19 -14.78 35.89
N GLU A 73 8.73 -13.62 36.28
CA GLU A 73 8.71 -13.12 37.67
C GLU A 73 7.30 -12.78 38.18
N VAL A 74 6.37 -12.45 37.28
CA VAL A 74 4.99 -12.07 37.62
C VAL A 74 3.96 -13.11 37.23
N GLU A 75 4.35 -14.10 36.42
CA GLU A 75 3.46 -15.17 35.97
C GLU A 75 3.27 -16.23 37.05
N GLU A 76 2.03 -16.38 37.53
CA GLU A 76 1.66 -17.43 38.47
C GLU A 76 1.16 -18.67 37.70
N ARG A 77 1.93 -19.77 37.71
CA ARG A 77 1.53 -21.05 37.10
C ARG A 77 1.59 -22.20 38.09
N ILE A 78 0.55 -23.03 38.05
CA ILE A 78 0.51 -24.31 38.77
C ILE A 78 1.27 -25.40 38.01
N ARG A 79 1.36 -25.31 36.67
CA ARG A 79 1.95 -26.34 35.80
C ARG A 79 2.87 -25.72 34.75
N LYS A 80 3.98 -26.40 34.45
CA LYS A 80 4.91 -26.05 33.37
C LYS A 80 4.16 -26.02 32.02
N ARG A 81 4.51 -25.09 31.13
CA ARG A 81 4.01 -25.07 29.74
C ARG A 81 4.43 -26.37 29.02
N LYS A 82 3.59 -26.82 28.09
CA LYS A 82 4.02 -27.78 27.08
C LYS A 82 4.94 -27.07 26.09
N ALA A 83 5.78 -27.82 25.39
CA ALA A 83 6.77 -27.26 24.45
C ALA A 83 6.13 -26.32 23.41
N VAL A 84 5.00 -26.72 22.81
CA VAL A 84 4.28 -25.91 21.80
C VAL A 84 3.71 -24.60 22.40
N ASP A 85 3.23 -24.66 23.65
CA ASP A 85 2.71 -23.47 24.33
C ASP A 85 3.84 -22.50 24.72
N GLU A 86 5.02 -23.04 25.06
CA GLU A 86 6.24 -22.27 25.35
C GLU A 86 6.73 -21.54 24.10
N GLU A 87 6.77 -22.23 22.96
CA GLU A 87 7.17 -21.64 21.67
C GLU A 87 6.18 -20.55 21.23
N SER A 88 4.88 -20.81 21.36
CA SER A 88 3.83 -19.83 21.02
C SER A 88 3.91 -18.59 21.90
N HIS A 89 4.16 -18.77 23.21
CA HIS A 89 4.36 -17.67 24.16
C HIS A 89 5.59 -16.84 23.80
N ARG A 90 6.74 -17.50 23.57
CA ARG A 90 7.98 -16.83 23.13
C ARG A 90 7.77 -16.04 21.84
N LEU A 91 7.10 -16.64 20.85
CA LEU A 91 6.84 -15.99 19.56
C LEU A 91 5.96 -14.75 19.73
N LEU A 92 4.87 -14.84 20.51
CA LEU A 92 3.98 -13.70 20.74
C LEU A 92 4.70 -12.56 21.48
N VAL A 93 5.50 -12.85 22.50
CA VAL A 93 6.35 -11.86 23.20
C VAL A 93 7.31 -11.20 22.22
N ARG A 94 8.01 -11.99 21.40
CA ARG A 94 8.93 -11.47 20.39
C ARG A 94 8.24 -10.53 19.40
N LYS A 95 7.07 -10.91 18.90
CA LYS A 95 6.28 -10.12 17.94
C LYS A 95 5.74 -8.84 18.56
N LEU A 96 5.30 -8.88 19.82
CA LEU A 96 4.94 -7.67 20.58
C LEU A 96 6.14 -6.77 20.83
N ALA A 97 7.30 -7.36 21.12
CA ALA A 97 8.54 -6.65 21.40
C ALA A 97 9.06 -5.88 20.18
N VAL A 98 9.11 -6.50 19.00
CA VAL A 98 9.52 -5.79 17.77
C VAL A 98 8.54 -4.68 17.40
N ASN A 99 7.24 -4.93 17.52
CA ASN A 99 6.22 -3.92 17.27
C ASN A 99 6.32 -2.75 18.27
N GLY A 100 6.63 -3.04 19.54
CA GLY A 100 6.84 -2.04 20.58
C GLY A 100 8.10 -1.21 20.37
N TYR A 101 9.20 -1.86 20.04
CA TYR A 101 10.45 -1.19 19.66
C TYR A 101 10.22 -0.29 18.44
N ARG A 102 9.50 -0.80 17.43
CA ARG A 102 9.12 -0.02 16.24
C ARG A 102 8.24 1.18 16.59
N ALA A 103 7.21 0.99 17.43
CA ALA A 103 6.36 2.07 17.91
C ALA A 103 7.18 3.18 18.60
N PHE A 104 8.13 2.80 19.45
CA PHE A 104 9.03 3.72 20.14
C PHE A 104 9.92 4.53 19.18
N ARG A 105 10.59 3.84 18.25
CA ARG A 105 11.58 4.42 17.33
C ARG A 105 10.94 5.32 16.27
N TRP A 106 9.88 4.87 15.62
CA TRP A 106 9.33 5.57 14.45
C TRP A 106 8.12 6.47 14.75
N PHE A 107 7.35 6.25 15.82
CA PHE A 107 6.03 6.89 15.98
C PHE A 107 5.91 7.85 17.17
N LYS A 108 5.10 8.90 17.00
CA LYS A 108 4.70 9.87 18.03
C LYS A 108 3.16 10.07 18.03
N PRO A 109 2.46 9.76 19.14
CA PRO A 109 2.95 9.08 20.34
C PRO A 109 3.38 7.63 20.04
N PRO A 110 4.33 7.04 20.81
CA PRO A 110 4.82 5.68 20.60
C PRO A 110 3.83 4.66 21.17
N ARG A 111 2.75 4.41 20.42
CA ARG A 111 1.64 3.57 20.84
C ARG A 111 1.41 2.44 19.85
N LEU A 112 1.09 1.27 20.36
CA LEU A 112 0.73 0.08 19.59
C LEU A 112 -0.73 -0.27 19.87
N SER A 113 -1.53 -0.50 18.84
CA SER A 113 -2.93 -0.90 18.94
C SER A 113 -3.09 -2.38 18.63
N VAL A 114 -3.82 -3.10 19.49
CA VAL A 114 -4.07 -4.53 19.39
C VAL A 114 -5.57 -4.81 19.42
N ARG A 115 -5.98 -5.92 18.78
CA ARG A 115 -7.34 -6.45 18.86
C ARG A 115 -7.36 -7.62 19.86
N LEU A 116 -8.35 -7.62 20.75
CA LEU A 116 -8.54 -8.67 21.77
C LEU A 116 -9.82 -9.49 21.56
N GLY A 117 -10.59 -9.19 20.50
CA GLY A 117 -11.85 -9.86 20.24
C GLY A 117 -11.68 -11.36 19.91
N PRO A 118 -12.72 -12.20 20.10
CA PRO A 118 -12.62 -13.65 19.88
C PRO A 118 -12.22 -14.07 18.46
N LYS A 119 -12.53 -13.23 17.45
CA LYS A 119 -12.16 -13.43 16.04
C LYS A 119 -10.96 -12.57 15.61
N ALA A 120 -10.27 -11.94 16.56
CA ALA A 120 -9.10 -11.14 16.24
C ALA A 120 -8.02 -12.04 15.66
N TYR A 121 -7.40 -11.58 14.57
CA TYR A 121 -6.34 -12.27 13.84
C TYR A 121 -6.75 -13.60 13.19
N ASN A 122 -8.05 -13.88 13.01
CA ASN A 122 -8.47 -15.03 12.21
C ASN A 122 -7.87 -14.96 10.80
N GLY A 123 -7.33 -16.08 10.31
CA GLY A 123 -6.65 -16.16 9.02
C GLY A 123 -5.32 -15.39 8.97
N ARG A 124 -4.77 -15.00 10.13
CA ARG A 124 -3.49 -14.29 10.25
C ARG A 124 -2.64 -14.91 11.33
N GLY A 125 -1.39 -15.20 11.00
CA GLY A 125 -0.50 -15.90 11.90
C GLY A 125 -0.97 -17.34 12.19
N GLY A 126 -0.07 -18.12 12.77
CA GLY A 126 -0.38 -19.49 13.19
C GLY A 126 -1.24 -19.54 14.46
N PRO A 127 -1.47 -20.74 15.03
CA PRO A 127 -2.26 -20.94 16.25
C PRO A 127 -1.82 -20.10 17.46
N TRP A 128 -0.59 -19.59 17.44
CA TRP A 128 0.00 -18.71 18.46
C TRP A 128 -0.68 -17.33 18.56
N LEU A 129 -1.32 -16.85 17.48
CA LEU A 129 -1.90 -15.50 17.41
C LEU A 129 -3.42 -15.55 17.44
N ASN A 130 -4.01 -15.14 18.56
CA ASN A 130 -5.44 -14.91 18.70
C ASN A 130 -5.72 -13.86 19.78
N GLY A 131 -6.94 -13.33 19.82
CA GLY A 131 -7.33 -12.26 20.75
C GLY A 131 -7.15 -12.63 22.22
N GLU A 132 -7.36 -13.89 22.60
CA GLU A 132 -7.20 -14.37 23.97
C GLU A 132 -5.73 -14.47 24.35
N ALA A 133 -4.90 -15.07 23.50
CA ALA A 133 -3.45 -15.14 23.68
C ALA A 133 -2.84 -13.74 23.79
N MET A 134 -3.22 -12.83 22.88
CA MET A 134 -2.82 -11.42 22.91
C MET A 134 -3.22 -10.77 24.24
N GLY A 135 -4.46 -10.96 24.69
CA GLY A 135 -4.97 -10.38 25.94
C GLY A 135 -4.21 -10.86 27.18
N ARG A 136 -3.92 -12.16 27.26
CA ARG A 136 -3.11 -12.72 28.35
C ARG A 136 -1.69 -12.18 28.33
N GLU A 137 -1.07 -12.09 27.15
CA GLU A 137 0.33 -11.66 27.04
C GLU A 137 0.52 -10.20 27.43
N ILE A 138 -0.35 -9.31 26.97
CA ILE A 138 -0.25 -7.89 27.35
C ILE A 138 -0.48 -7.67 28.84
N ASP A 139 -1.32 -8.50 29.51
CA ASP A 139 -1.51 -8.46 30.96
C ASP A 139 -0.23 -8.83 31.71
N PHE A 140 0.45 -9.91 31.29
CA PHE A 140 1.74 -10.28 31.86
C PHE A 140 2.80 -9.19 31.66
N MET A 141 2.89 -8.63 30.44
CA MET A 141 3.81 -7.50 30.19
C MET A 141 3.46 -6.29 31.05
N ALA A 142 2.18 -6.00 31.32
CA ALA A 142 1.78 -4.88 32.16
C ALA A 142 2.14 -5.12 33.62
N ARG A 143 1.91 -6.32 34.15
CA ARG A 143 2.30 -6.72 35.51
C ARG A 143 3.81 -6.69 35.70
N ALA A 144 4.58 -7.04 34.67
CA ALA A 144 6.03 -6.91 34.64
C ALA A 144 6.52 -5.44 34.50
N GLY A 145 5.59 -4.48 34.36
CA GLY A 145 5.89 -3.07 34.20
C GLY A 145 6.53 -2.73 32.84
N LEU A 146 6.36 -3.57 31.83
CA LEU A 146 6.90 -3.38 30.47
C LEU A 146 5.97 -2.54 29.59
N VAL A 147 4.66 -2.58 29.85
CA VAL A 147 3.65 -1.82 29.10
C VAL A 147 2.61 -1.19 30.03
N GLU A 148 2.07 -0.05 29.61
CA GLU A 148 0.84 0.53 30.14
C GLU A 148 -0.30 0.25 29.17
N ILE A 149 -1.39 -0.36 29.66
CA ILE A 149 -2.56 -0.70 28.86
C ILE A 149 -3.60 0.41 28.96
N SER A 150 -4.02 0.93 27.82
CA SER A 150 -5.22 1.74 27.68
C SER A 150 -6.31 0.88 27.02
N GLY A 151 -7.26 0.43 27.82
CA GLY A 151 -8.36 -0.45 27.37
C GLY A 151 -9.23 0.22 26.30
N GLY A 152 -9.47 -0.51 25.21
CA GLY A 152 -10.45 -0.11 24.20
C GLY A 152 -11.88 -0.38 24.68
N VAL A 153 -12.85 0.38 24.17
CA VAL A 153 -14.28 0.10 24.36
C VAL A 153 -14.74 -0.84 23.25
N TRP A 154 -15.44 -1.93 23.58
CA TRP A 154 -15.88 -2.92 22.60
C TRP A 154 -16.77 -2.29 21.52
N GLY A 155 -16.48 -2.58 20.26
CA GLY A 155 -17.14 -1.96 19.10
C GLY A 155 -16.75 -0.50 18.83
N GLU A 156 -16.00 0.13 19.73
CA GLU A 156 -15.70 1.56 19.68
C GLU A 156 -14.20 1.88 19.59
N ALA A 157 -13.29 1.11 20.18
CA ALA A 157 -11.85 1.40 20.10
C ALA A 157 -11.01 0.15 20.36
N SER A 158 -9.82 0.09 19.77
CA SER A 158 -8.82 -0.94 20.07
C SER A 158 -8.13 -0.69 21.41
N THR A 159 -7.71 -1.77 22.06
CA THR A 159 -6.75 -1.69 23.16
C THR A 159 -5.43 -1.13 22.65
N THR A 160 -4.86 -0.19 23.39
CA THR A 160 -3.61 0.49 23.02
C THR A 160 -2.57 0.32 24.11
N LEU A 161 -1.35 0.01 23.73
CA LEU A 161 -0.20 -0.20 24.59
C LEU A 161 0.76 0.98 24.45
N ARG A 162 1.28 1.46 25.58
CA ARG A 162 2.46 2.32 25.63
C ARG A 162 3.58 1.51 26.28
N PHE A 163 4.71 1.38 25.61
CA PHE A 163 5.88 0.70 26.15
C PHE A 163 6.59 1.62 27.16
N THR A 164 6.95 1.06 28.31
CA THR A 164 7.52 1.82 29.44
C THR A 164 9.01 2.06 29.27
N GLU A 165 9.59 2.88 30.14
CA GLU A 165 11.05 3.07 30.20
C GLU A 165 11.78 1.74 30.49
N ALA A 166 11.21 0.87 31.33
CA ALA A 166 11.79 -0.44 31.62
C ALA A 166 11.94 -1.30 30.35
N PHE A 167 10.93 -1.30 29.47
CA PHE A 167 11.02 -1.99 28.19
C PHE A 167 12.15 -1.42 27.30
N VAL A 168 12.29 -0.09 27.26
CA VAL A 168 13.36 0.57 26.48
C VAL A 168 14.73 0.28 27.06
N ILE A 169 14.87 0.23 28.39
CA ILE A 169 16.12 -0.15 29.06
C ILE A 169 16.53 -1.58 28.67
N GLU A 170 15.59 -2.53 28.64
CA GLU A 170 15.91 -3.90 28.18
C GLU A 170 16.36 -3.93 26.72
N ALA A 171 15.76 -3.12 25.85
CA ALA A 171 16.18 -3.02 24.46
C ALA A 171 17.61 -2.46 24.34
N MET A 172 17.96 -1.47 25.18
CA MET A 172 19.31 -0.91 25.25
C MET A 172 20.32 -1.90 25.80
N ASN A 173 19.97 -2.66 26.85
CA ASN A 173 20.82 -3.70 27.42
C ASN A 173 21.11 -4.82 26.41
N ALA A 174 20.11 -5.18 25.60
CA ALA A 174 20.25 -6.12 24.50
C ALA A 174 20.99 -5.53 23.27
N LYS A 175 21.34 -4.24 23.30
CA LYS A 175 22.04 -3.51 22.23
C LYS A 175 21.27 -3.48 20.90
N LEU A 176 19.95 -3.43 20.96
CA LEU A 176 19.12 -3.36 19.76
C LEU A 176 19.36 -2.08 18.96
N SER A 177 19.46 -2.24 17.65
CA SER A 177 19.50 -1.17 16.66
C SER A 177 18.34 -1.28 15.68
N ASP A 178 18.09 -0.21 14.90
CA ASP A 178 17.10 -0.23 13.83
C ASP A 178 17.39 -1.33 12.80
N GLY A 179 18.67 -1.65 12.61
CA GLY A 179 19.12 -2.73 11.73
C GLY A 179 18.72 -4.12 12.21
N ASN A 180 18.27 -4.30 13.45
CA ASN A 180 17.75 -5.58 13.94
C ASN A 180 16.27 -5.79 13.59
N VAL A 181 15.53 -4.75 13.19
CA VAL A 181 14.11 -4.88 12.84
C VAL A 181 13.98 -5.29 11.37
N ILE A 182 13.21 -6.35 11.12
CA ILE A 182 12.86 -6.82 9.79
C ILE A 182 11.36 -6.94 9.64
N HIS A 183 10.89 -6.92 8.40
CA HIS A 183 9.52 -7.26 8.03
C HIS A 183 9.58 -8.41 7.03
N ARG A 184 8.90 -9.51 7.32
CA ARG A 184 8.79 -10.66 6.42
C ARG A 184 7.32 -11.03 6.29
N LEU A 185 6.79 -10.79 5.11
CA LEU A 185 5.41 -11.14 4.79
C LEU A 185 5.37 -12.65 4.55
N ASP A 186 4.38 -13.33 5.12
CA ASP A 186 4.16 -14.75 4.86
C ASP A 186 3.73 -14.96 3.40
N ALA A 187 4.26 -16.02 2.80
CA ALA A 187 4.05 -16.38 1.40
C ALA A 187 2.56 -16.51 1.08
N ASP A 188 1.77 -17.07 2.00
CA ASP A 188 0.31 -17.24 1.85
C ASP A 188 -0.46 -15.91 1.73
N ARG A 189 0.12 -14.81 2.22
CA ARG A 189 -0.44 -13.45 2.21
C ARG A 189 0.14 -12.54 1.13
N THR A 190 1.01 -13.08 0.26
CA THR A 190 1.61 -12.35 -0.86
C THR A 190 0.66 -12.16 -2.03
N VAL A 191 -0.41 -12.93 -2.15
CA VAL A 191 -1.45 -12.73 -3.18
C VAL A 191 -2.76 -12.31 -2.50
N ARG A 192 -3.29 -11.16 -2.91
CA ARG A 192 -4.44 -10.53 -2.25
C ARG A 192 -5.51 -10.19 -3.27
N VAL A 193 -6.77 -10.52 -2.94
CA VAL A 193 -7.94 -10.20 -3.77
C VAL A 193 -8.90 -9.35 -2.97
N TYR A 194 -9.26 -8.17 -3.49
CA TYR A 194 -10.26 -7.29 -2.91
C TYR A 194 -11.57 -7.39 -3.68
N ARG A 195 -12.72 -7.38 -2.97
CA ARG A 195 -14.05 -7.46 -3.61
C ARG A 195 -14.32 -6.29 -4.56
N THR A 196 -13.82 -5.10 -4.23
CA THR A 196 -13.92 -3.89 -5.05
C THR A 196 -12.53 -3.34 -5.35
N ASN A 197 -12.02 -2.42 -4.53
CA ASN A 197 -10.66 -1.91 -4.58
C ASN A 197 -10.06 -1.93 -3.15
N SER A 198 -8.79 -1.60 -2.98
CA SER A 198 -8.17 -1.59 -1.64
C SER A 198 -8.63 -0.46 -0.73
N GLU A 199 -9.24 0.60 -1.26
CA GLU A 199 -9.67 1.76 -0.45
C GLU A 199 -10.95 1.44 0.32
N ASP A 200 -11.89 0.72 -0.30
CA ASP A 200 -13.23 0.44 0.24
C ASP A 200 -13.58 -1.05 0.29
N GLY A 201 -12.68 -1.93 -0.15
CA GLY A 201 -12.96 -3.36 -0.36
C GLY A 201 -12.55 -4.26 0.80
N GLU A 202 -13.36 -5.28 1.04
CA GLU A 202 -13.01 -6.41 1.90
C GLU A 202 -12.13 -7.42 1.14
N PHE A 203 -11.26 -8.11 1.87
CA PHE A 203 -10.56 -9.28 1.34
C PHE A 203 -11.56 -10.35 0.94
N VAL A 204 -11.26 -11.01 -0.18
CA VAL A 204 -11.98 -12.19 -0.65
C VAL A 204 -11.09 -13.39 -0.39
N ASP A 205 -11.60 -14.33 0.40
CA ASP A 205 -10.97 -15.65 0.52
C ASP A 205 -11.16 -16.40 -0.80
N PHE A 206 -10.12 -17.10 -1.25
CA PHE A 206 -10.15 -17.89 -2.47
C PHE A 206 -9.30 -19.15 -2.29
N GLU A 207 -9.65 -20.20 -3.03
CA GLU A 207 -8.81 -21.40 -3.10
C GLU A 207 -7.68 -21.16 -4.10
N HIS A 208 -6.46 -21.50 -3.70
CA HIS A 208 -5.32 -21.38 -4.60
C HIS A 208 -5.40 -22.42 -5.73
N ASP A 209 -5.15 -21.95 -6.95
CA ASP A 209 -4.90 -22.73 -8.16
C ASP A 209 -3.39 -22.75 -8.50
N ASP A 210 -3.02 -23.36 -9.63
CA ASP A 210 -1.61 -23.45 -10.03
C ASP A 210 -0.99 -22.08 -10.32
N GLN A 211 -1.79 -21.16 -10.88
CA GLN A 211 -1.32 -19.83 -11.22
C GLN A 211 -1.04 -18.99 -9.98
N SER A 212 -1.97 -18.94 -9.02
CA SER A 212 -1.77 -18.22 -7.76
C SER A 212 -0.68 -18.85 -6.90
N ARG A 213 -0.53 -20.19 -6.91
CA ARG A 213 0.62 -20.87 -6.29
C ARG A 213 1.95 -20.45 -6.92
N ASN A 214 2.01 -20.32 -8.25
CA ASN A 214 3.20 -19.85 -8.94
C ASN A 214 3.55 -18.40 -8.54
N TRP A 215 2.56 -17.50 -8.47
CA TRP A 215 2.81 -16.13 -8.00
C TRP A 215 3.29 -16.08 -6.56
N ILE A 216 2.73 -16.90 -5.67
CA ILE A 216 3.19 -17.00 -4.29
C ILE A 216 4.66 -17.43 -4.25
N ALA A 217 5.03 -18.47 -5.00
CA ALA A 217 6.41 -18.95 -5.06
C ALA A 217 7.37 -17.89 -5.60
N GLN A 218 7.00 -17.19 -6.68
CA GLN A 218 7.78 -16.10 -7.26
C GLN A 218 7.98 -14.95 -6.27
N LEU A 219 6.91 -14.52 -5.58
CA LEU A 219 6.97 -13.43 -4.61
C LEU A 219 7.71 -13.80 -3.34
N ASP A 220 7.58 -15.03 -2.85
CA ASP A 220 8.34 -15.50 -1.69
C ASP A 220 9.84 -15.53 -2.01
N ALA A 221 10.22 -16.07 -3.17
CA ALA A 221 11.61 -16.04 -3.65
C ALA A 221 12.14 -14.60 -3.78
N TYR A 222 11.37 -13.72 -4.41
CA TYR A 222 11.78 -12.32 -4.59
C TYR A 222 11.87 -11.55 -3.28
N ASN A 223 10.93 -11.75 -2.36
CA ASN A 223 10.96 -11.13 -1.04
C ASN A 223 12.13 -11.65 -0.19
N ALA A 224 12.46 -12.94 -0.30
CA ALA A 224 13.65 -13.50 0.34
C ALA A 224 14.93 -12.87 -0.22
N PHE A 225 15.03 -12.75 -1.55
CA PHE A 225 16.15 -12.07 -2.20
C PHE A 225 16.29 -10.61 -1.74
N LEU A 226 15.20 -9.84 -1.71
CA LEU A 226 15.17 -8.46 -1.22
C LEU A 226 15.53 -8.35 0.27
N ALA A 227 15.19 -9.34 1.10
CA ALA A 227 15.48 -9.34 2.53
C ALA A 227 16.99 -9.27 2.81
N GLU A 228 17.81 -9.87 1.94
CA GLU A 228 19.27 -9.91 2.01
C GLU A 228 19.93 -8.58 1.59
N GLN A 229 19.23 -7.75 0.83
CA GLN A 229 19.77 -6.50 0.28
C GLN A 229 19.69 -5.34 1.28
N LYS A 230 20.65 -4.40 1.21
CA LYS A 230 20.59 -3.13 1.94
C LYS A 230 19.93 -2.08 1.05
N ILE A 231 18.60 -1.95 1.16
CA ILE A 231 17.82 -0.99 0.38
C ILE A 231 17.54 0.21 1.27
N GLY A 232 18.11 1.36 0.91
CA GLY A 232 18.10 2.58 1.70
C GLY A 232 17.69 3.81 0.90
N ILE A 233 17.79 4.98 1.53
CA ILE A 233 17.59 6.27 0.88
C ILE A 233 18.48 7.31 1.59
N GLU A 234 19.29 8.02 0.81
CA GLU A 234 20.24 9.02 1.31
C GLU A 234 19.60 10.39 1.34
N LEU A 235 19.15 10.81 2.52
CA LEU A 235 18.37 12.05 2.70
C LEU A 235 19.15 13.08 3.50
N SER A 236 19.20 14.31 3.00
CA SER A 236 19.50 15.46 3.85
C SER A 236 18.44 15.63 4.95
N LYS A 237 18.76 16.42 5.97
CA LYS A 237 17.79 16.78 7.03
C LYS A 237 16.53 17.46 6.47
N ALA A 238 16.68 18.27 5.42
CA ALA A 238 15.55 18.94 4.77
C ALA A 238 14.67 17.94 4.01
N GLU A 239 15.26 17.01 3.27
CA GLU A 239 14.53 15.96 2.55
C GLU A 239 13.86 14.98 3.50
N THR A 240 14.54 14.59 4.59
CA THR A 240 13.95 13.78 5.66
C THR A 240 12.69 14.44 6.22
N THR A 241 12.76 15.75 6.51
CA THR A 241 11.61 16.51 7.03
C THR A 241 10.47 16.54 6.01
N LYS A 242 10.77 16.75 4.72
CA LYS A 242 9.77 16.73 3.64
C LYS A 242 9.13 15.35 3.48
N PHE A 243 9.94 14.28 3.51
CA PHE A 243 9.45 12.92 3.36
C PHE A 243 8.50 12.56 4.51
N VAL A 244 8.92 12.79 5.75
CA VAL A 244 8.10 12.55 6.94
C VAL A 244 6.81 13.38 6.91
N ALA A 245 6.88 14.65 6.49
CA ALA A 245 5.69 15.49 6.35
C ALA A 245 4.71 14.95 5.31
N ARG A 246 5.20 14.47 4.15
CA ARG A 246 4.36 13.86 3.11
C ARG A 246 3.75 12.55 3.58
N GLN A 247 4.53 11.64 4.17
CA GLN A 247 4.01 10.39 4.72
C GLN A 247 2.93 10.66 5.78
N ASN A 248 3.18 11.62 6.68
CA ASN A 248 2.19 12.03 7.66
C ASN A 248 0.96 12.69 7.03
N GLY A 249 1.06 13.34 5.88
CA GLY A 249 -0.07 13.91 5.14
C GLY A 249 -1.09 12.86 4.68
N TYR A 250 -0.63 11.64 4.37
CA TYR A 250 -1.50 10.51 3.99
C TYR A 250 -2.06 9.75 5.19
N ARG A 251 -1.50 9.93 6.39
CA ARG A 251 -1.96 9.24 7.59
C ARG A 251 -3.24 9.90 8.14
N GLN A 252 -4.24 9.07 8.41
CA GLN A 252 -5.54 9.52 8.94
C GLN A 252 -5.38 10.30 10.26
N ALA A 253 -6.23 11.32 10.45
CA ALA A 253 -6.19 12.16 11.65
C ALA A 253 -6.45 11.35 12.93
N GLY A 254 -5.56 11.46 13.91
CA GLY A 254 -5.65 10.71 15.17
C GLY A 254 -4.77 9.46 15.26
N THR A 255 -4.22 8.99 14.14
CA THR A 255 -3.16 7.96 14.15
C THR A 255 -1.82 8.54 14.60
N PRO A 256 -0.90 7.73 15.17
CA PRO A 256 0.45 8.18 15.44
C PRO A 256 1.15 8.71 14.18
N ARG A 257 1.92 9.78 14.35
CA ARG A 257 2.72 10.40 13.30
C ARG A 257 4.12 9.81 13.28
N LEU A 258 4.71 9.68 12.11
CA LEU A 258 6.11 9.30 11.93
C LEU A 258 7.03 10.43 12.40
N LYS A 259 8.12 10.05 13.08
CA LYS A 259 9.25 10.93 13.47
C LYS A 259 10.36 10.92 12.41
N GLN A 260 10.47 9.82 11.69
CA GLN A 260 11.45 9.54 10.64
C GLN A 260 10.81 8.59 9.62
N PRO A 261 11.34 8.48 8.39
CA PRO A 261 10.86 7.51 7.42
C PRO A 261 10.96 6.09 7.98
N ASP A 262 9.92 5.30 7.77
CA ASP A 262 9.94 3.87 8.09
C ASP A 262 10.28 3.08 6.82
N LEU A 263 11.51 2.55 6.79
CA LEU A 263 12.08 1.82 5.66
C LEU A 263 12.16 0.31 5.92
N THR A 264 11.53 -0.16 7.00
CA THR A 264 11.66 -1.54 7.46
C THR A 264 10.92 -2.55 6.57
N ASN A 265 9.79 -2.16 5.99
CA ASN A 265 9.01 -3.03 5.10
C ASN A 265 9.61 -3.06 3.68
N LYS A 266 10.25 -4.19 3.34
CA LYS A 266 10.77 -4.49 2.00
C LYS A 266 9.96 -5.56 1.26
N SER A 267 8.90 -6.07 1.87
CA SER A 267 8.11 -7.16 1.30
C SER A 267 7.10 -6.62 0.29
N LEU A 268 7.04 -7.25 -0.87
CA LEU A 268 6.05 -7.03 -1.89
C LEU A 268 4.92 -8.06 -1.80
N PHE A 269 3.70 -7.63 -2.09
CA PHE A 269 2.56 -8.47 -2.35
C PHE A 269 1.86 -8.03 -3.63
N ARG A 270 1.21 -8.98 -4.27
CA ARG A 270 0.42 -8.82 -5.47
C ARG A 270 -1.03 -8.57 -5.12
N GLN A 271 -1.60 -7.46 -5.59
CA GLN A 271 -2.96 -7.06 -5.25
C GLN A 271 -3.88 -7.05 -6.47
N PHE A 272 -4.93 -7.84 -6.41
CA PHE A 272 -6.03 -7.88 -7.37
C PHE A 272 -7.30 -7.22 -6.80
N ASN A 273 -8.16 -6.78 -7.71
CA ASN A 273 -9.36 -6.00 -7.43
C ASN A 273 -10.59 -6.65 -8.09
N TYR A 274 -11.79 -6.20 -7.71
CA TYR A 274 -13.07 -6.64 -8.25
C TYR A 274 -13.37 -8.14 -8.10
N GLY A 275 -12.85 -8.75 -7.03
CA GLY A 275 -13.18 -10.12 -6.64
C GLY A 275 -12.57 -11.23 -7.51
N GLY A 276 -11.58 -10.91 -8.35
CA GLY A 276 -10.92 -11.91 -9.20
C GLY A 276 -9.57 -11.44 -9.74
N PHE A 277 -8.95 -12.26 -10.60
CA PHE A 277 -7.59 -12.06 -11.10
C PHE A 277 -7.50 -11.29 -12.42
N GLU A 278 -8.62 -10.76 -12.93
CA GLU A 278 -8.68 -10.06 -14.22
C GLU A 278 -8.35 -8.55 -14.11
N ALA A 279 -8.29 -8.01 -12.90
CA ALA A 279 -8.07 -6.59 -12.65
C ALA A 279 -7.10 -6.37 -11.48
N GLY A 280 -6.21 -5.39 -11.64
CA GLY A 280 -5.10 -5.22 -10.70
C GLY A 280 -3.93 -6.13 -11.02
N GLY A 281 -3.34 -6.70 -9.98
CA GLY A 281 -2.13 -7.50 -10.00
C GLY A 281 -0.86 -6.72 -9.62
N ARG A 282 -0.90 -5.38 -9.54
CA ARG A 282 0.30 -4.58 -9.23
C ARG A 282 0.91 -4.97 -7.88
N LEU A 283 2.22 -4.75 -7.79
CA LEU A 283 3.00 -5.02 -6.58
C LEU A 283 2.94 -3.82 -5.62
N TYR A 284 2.72 -4.11 -4.34
CA TYR A 284 2.59 -3.15 -3.25
C TYR A 284 3.28 -3.67 -1.98
N GLY A 285 3.39 -2.83 -0.95
CA GLY A 285 3.85 -3.21 0.38
C GLY A 285 5.16 -2.55 0.76
N ALA A 286 6.20 -2.80 -0.04
CA ALA A 286 7.52 -2.25 0.21
C ALA A 286 7.54 -0.71 0.25
N TRP A 287 8.38 -0.15 1.11
CA TRP A 287 8.36 1.29 1.40
C TRP A 287 8.61 2.17 0.18
N TRP A 288 9.42 1.70 -0.79
CA TRP A 288 9.78 2.48 -2.00
C TRP A 288 8.59 2.67 -2.94
N VAL A 289 7.59 1.77 -2.91
CA VAL A 289 6.36 1.91 -3.73
C VAL A 289 5.64 3.22 -3.42
N ASN A 290 5.73 3.69 -2.17
CA ASN A 290 5.15 4.97 -1.72
C ASN A 290 6.17 6.10 -1.61
N CYS A 291 7.40 5.90 -2.09
CA CYS A 291 8.43 6.94 -2.11
C CYS A 291 8.06 8.02 -3.15
N PRO A 292 7.99 9.30 -2.77
CA PRO A 292 7.72 10.39 -3.70
C PRO A 292 8.73 10.43 -4.85
N SER A 293 8.27 10.70 -6.07
CA SER A 293 9.10 10.64 -7.28
C SER A 293 10.34 11.55 -7.24
N ASP A 294 10.26 12.71 -6.57
CA ASP A 294 11.39 13.63 -6.39
C ASP A 294 12.43 13.14 -5.36
N LEU A 295 12.13 12.10 -4.59
CA LEU A 295 13.04 11.49 -3.62
C LEU A 295 13.55 10.11 -4.08
N ARG A 296 12.93 9.49 -5.09
CA ARG A 296 13.37 8.19 -5.64
C ARG A 296 14.81 8.18 -6.17
N PRO A 297 15.34 9.26 -6.79
CA PRO A 297 16.75 9.29 -7.21
C PRO A 297 17.76 9.19 -6.04
N LEU A 298 17.29 9.35 -4.79
CA LEU A 298 18.13 9.22 -3.60
C LEU A 298 18.10 7.81 -3.01
N ILE A 299 17.33 6.89 -3.60
CA ILE A 299 17.31 5.48 -3.19
C ILE A 299 18.70 4.88 -3.45
N THR A 300 19.12 4.00 -2.56
CA THR A 300 20.36 3.26 -2.71
C THR A 300 20.10 1.78 -2.55
N ILE A 301 20.83 0.98 -3.32
CA ILE A 301 20.83 -0.49 -3.20
C ILE A 301 22.27 -0.89 -2.90
N ASN A 302 22.46 -1.56 -1.75
CA ASN A 302 23.77 -1.99 -1.26
C ASN A 302 24.80 -0.86 -1.09
N GLY A 303 24.33 0.38 -0.94
CA GLY A 303 25.16 1.57 -0.80
C GLY A 303 25.49 2.27 -2.13
N GLU A 304 25.09 1.68 -3.26
CA GLU A 304 25.29 2.25 -4.59
C GLU A 304 24.10 3.14 -5.00
N ALA A 305 24.39 4.13 -5.84
CA ALA A 305 23.38 4.99 -6.46
C ALA A 305 22.50 4.18 -7.41
N THR A 306 21.29 4.66 -7.64
CA THR A 306 20.30 3.99 -8.49
C THR A 306 19.76 4.88 -9.58
N VAL A 307 19.24 4.25 -10.62
CA VAL A 307 18.54 4.85 -11.75
C VAL A 307 17.13 4.26 -11.82
N GLU A 308 16.14 5.10 -12.14
CA GLU A 308 14.76 4.68 -12.39
C GLU A 308 14.50 4.76 -13.89
N LEU A 309 14.03 3.66 -14.49
CA LEU A 309 13.53 3.64 -15.87
C LEU A 309 12.03 3.31 -15.87
N ASP A 310 11.24 3.99 -16.70
CA ASP A 310 9.80 3.78 -16.80
C ASP A 310 9.31 3.48 -18.22
N PHE A 311 8.23 2.70 -18.32
CA PHE A 311 7.53 2.54 -19.58
C PHE A 311 6.78 3.83 -19.94
N SER A 312 7.33 4.59 -20.88
CA SER A 312 6.76 5.88 -21.29
C SER A 312 5.36 5.70 -21.88
N GLY A 313 4.32 6.24 -21.23
CA GLY A 313 2.95 6.17 -21.73
C GLY A 313 2.39 4.75 -21.85
N CYS A 314 2.90 3.83 -21.02
CA CYS A 314 2.68 2.38 -21.05
C CYS A 314 1.25 1.96 -21.41
N SER A 315 0.26 2.43 -20.66
CA SER A 315 -1.13 1.99 -20.82
C SER A 315 -1.72 2.32 -22.19
N ILE A 316 -1.49 3.54 -22.70
CA ILE A 316 -2.01 3.95 -24.02
C ILE A 316 -1.31 3.16 -25.13
N ARG A 317 0.00 2.94 -25.03
CA ARG A 317 0.75 2.13 -26.01
C ARG A 317 0.27 0.68 -26.02
N MET A 318 0.05 0.08 -24.85
CA MET A 318 -0.52 -1.26 -24.75
C MET A 318 -1.86 -1.37 -25.47
N LEU A 319 -2.72 -0.34 -25.43
CA LEU A 319 -3.99 -0.35 -26.17
C LEU A 319 -3.78 -0.32 -27.69
N TYR A 320 -2.80 0.44 -28.19
CA TYR A 320 -2.41 0.40 -29.61
C TYR A 320 -1.93 -0.99 -30.02
N HIS A 321 -0.99 -1.55 -29.25
CA HIS A 321 -0.37 -2.84 -29.53
C HIS A 321 -1.36 -4.01 -29.40
N ARG A 322 -2.30 -3.97 -28.44
CA ARG A 322 -3.42 -4.90 -28.34
C ARG A 322 -4.26 -4.94 -29.62
N ASN A 323 -4.39 -3.80 -30.28
CA ASN A 323 -5.12 -3.66 -31.54
C ASN A 323 -4.22 -3.92 -32.77
N ASN A 324 -3.01 -4.46 -32.57
CA ASN A 324 -1.99 -4.70 -33.58
C ASN A 324 -1.65 -3.43 -34.39
N LYS A 325 -1.60 -2.29 -33.71
CA LYS A 325 -1.25 -1.00 -34.30
C LYS A 325 0.04 -0.49 -33.67
N PRO A 326 1.08 -0.15 -34.46
CA PRO A 326 2.24 0.54 -33.92
C PRO A 326 1.84 1.95 -33.45
N PHE A 327 2.57 2.48 -32.47
CA PHE A 327 2.48 3.87 -32.08
C PHE A 327 3.88 4.44 -31.89
N GLU A 328 4.20 5.49 -32.64
CA GLU A 328 5.49 6.18 -32.57
C GLU A 328 5.32 7.58 -31.96
N GLY A 329 6.31 7.99 -31.18
CA GLY A 329 6.36 9.30 -30.53
C GLY A 329 5.58 9.37 -29.22
N ASP A 330 5.34 10.60 -28.77
CA ASP A 330 4.79 10.88 -27.45
C ASP A 330 3.25 10.74 -27.42
N VAL A 331 2.74 9.82 -26.59
CA VAL A 331 1.30 9.59 -26.42
C VAL A 331 0.56 10.84 -25.92
N TYR A 332 1.23 11.76 -25.22
CA TYR A 332 0.62 13.00 -24.76
C TYR A 332 1.04 14.23 -25.58
N GLY A 333 1.87 14.07 -26.61
CA GLY A 333 2.30 15.16 -27.49
C GLY A 333 1.15 15.60 -28.40
N LEU A 334 0.84 16.89 -28.43
CA LEU A 334 -0.21 17.46 -29.28
C LEU A 334 0.41 18.54 -30.17
N GLU A 335 0.57 18.28 -31.47
CA GLU A 335 1.31 19.14 -32.39
C GLU A 335 0.85 20.60 -32.36
N ALA A 336 -0.46 20.83 -32.33
CA ALA A 336 -1.02 22.19 -32.26
C ALA A 336 -0.67 22.91 -30.94
N VAL A 337 -0.51 22.18 -29.84
CA VAL A 337 -0.08 22.73 -28.55
C VAL A 337 1.43 22.97 -28.57
N ASP A 338 2.21 22.06 -29.12
CA ASP A 338 3.67 22.19 -29.19
C ASP A 338 4.10 23.35 -30.10
N ALA A 339 3.46 23.49 -31.26
CA ALA A 339 3.63 24.64 -32.15
C ALA A 339 3.27 25.96 -31.46
N PHE A 340 2.20 25.97 -30.64
CA PHE A 340 1.83 27.15 -29.86
C PHE A 340 2.87 27.48 -28.78
N VAL A 341 3.36 26.48 -28.04
CA VAL A 341 4.40 26.64 -27.02
C VAL A 341 5.65 27.25 -27.64
N GLN A 342 6.10 26.73 -28.78
CA GLN A 342 7.24 27.28 -29.53
C GLN A 342 7.00 28.71 -30.00
N ALA A 343 5.86 28.97 -30.68
CA ALA A 343 5.52 30.30 -31.19
C ALA A 343 5.39 31.38 -30.10
N LYS A 344 5.07 30.97 -28.86
CA LYS A 344 5.00 31.87 -27.70
C LYS A 344 6.27 31.92 -26.86
N GLY A 345 7.32 31.16 -27.22
CA GLY A 345 8.53 31.06 -26.42
C GLY A 345 8.28 30.53 -25.00
N LEU A 346 7.27 29.68 -24.83
CA LEU A 346 6.96 29.06 -23.54
C LEU A 346 7.91 27.89 -23.28
N PRO A 347 8.11 27.49 -22.01
CA PRO A 347 8.91 26.31 -21.68
C PRO A 347 8.40 25.06 -22.44
N PRO A 348 9.30 24.22 -22.98
CA PRO A 348 8.91 22.95 -23.58
C PRO A 348 8.04 22.11 -22.64
N LYS A 349 7.09 21.36 -23.19
CA LYS A 349 6.16 20.51 -22.41
C LYS A 349 5.34 21.28 -21.34
N ARG A 350 5.22 22.62 -21.42
CA ARG A 350 4.48 23.46 -20.44
C ARG A 350 3.09 22.94 -20.10
N PHE A 351 2.36 22.43 -21.09
CA PHE A 351 0.99 21.93 -20.92
C PHE A 351 0.91 20.41 -20.73
N ARG A 352 2.04 19.69 -20.79
CA ARG A 352 2.09 18.22 -20.66
C ARG A 352 1.43 17.70 -19.39
N PRO A 353 1.61 18.30 -18.19
CA PRO A 353 0.94 17.81 -16.97
C PRO A 353 -0.58 17.81 -17.11
N GLY A 354 -1.15 18.89 -17.67
CA GLY A 354 -2.59 19.00 -17.92
C GLY A 354 -3.10 18.04 -18.99
N ILE A 355 -2.36 17.88 -20.08
CA ILE A 355 -2.69 16.92 -21.15
C ILE A 355 -2.67 15.49 -20.60
N LYS A 356 -1.62 15.11 -19.87
CA LYS A 356 -1.50 13.79 -19.22
C LYS A 356 -2.65 13.54 -18.26
N ARG A 357 -3.02 14.55 -17.44
CA ARG A 357 -4.16 14.44 -16.52
C ARG A 357 -5.48 14.21 -17.26
N LEU A 358 -5.75 14.96 -18.32
CA LEU A 358 -6.97 14.79 -19.13
C LEU A 358 -6.99 13.46 -19.87
N ALA A 359 -5.84 13.01 -20.41
CA ALA A 359 -5.71 11.71 -21.03
C ALA A 359 -6.00 10.59 -20.01
N GLN A 360 -5.41 10.62 -18.82
CA GLN A 360 -5.71 9.63 -17.77
C GLN A 360 -7.20 9.54 -17.46
N VAL A 361 -7.90 10.67 -17.35
CA VAL A 361 -9.36 10.67 -17.14
C VAL A 361 -10.07 10.09 -18.36
N LEU A 362 -9.71 10.50 -19.58
CA LEU A 362 -10.32 9.98 -20.81
C LEU A 362 -10.16 8.46 -20.96
N PHE A 363 -9.02 7.89 -20.59
CA PHE A 363 -8.75 6.46 -20.75
C PHE A 363 -9.27 5.60 -19.59
N ASN A 364 -9.23 6.11 -18.34
CA ASN A 364 -9.42 5.28 -17.16
C ASN A 364 -10.76 5.51 -16.41
N SER A 365 -11.60 6.45 -16.85
CA SER A 365 -12.87 6.75 -16.16
C SER A 365 -14.09 6.14 -16.85
N ASP A 366 -15.20 6.01 -16.13
CA ASP A 366 -16.47 5.57 -16.72
C ASP A 366 -17.01 6.58 -17.75
N ARG A 367 -17.88 6.11 -18.66
CA ARG A 367 -18.51 6.95 -19.70
C ARG A 367 -19.31 8.14 -19.16
N ASN A 368 -19.74 8.08 -17.90
CA ASN A 368 -20.50 9.15 -17.25
C ASN A 368 -19.60 10.31 -16.77
N VAL A 369 -18.28 10.08 -16.68
CA VAL A 369 -17.32 11.14 -16.37
C VAL A 369 -17.09 11.95 -17.63
N ARG A 370 -17.04 13.28 -17.49
CA ARG A 370 -16.75 14.21 -18.59
C ARG A 370 -15.35 14.80 -18.41
N PRO A 371 -14.31 14.26 -19.09
CA PRO A 371 -12.95 14.79 -18.97
C PRO A 371 -12.87 16.30 -19.25
N GLU A 372 -13.72 16.80 -20.15
CA GLU A 372 -13.81 18.21 -20.52
C GLU A 372 -14.29 19.15 -19.38
N GLU A 373 -14.94 18.62 -18.34
CA GLU A 373 -15.42 19.36 -17.17
C GLU A 373 -14.42 19.35 -16.01
N MET A 374 -13.29 18.63 -16.16
CA MET A 374 -12.23 18.57 -15.17
C MET A 374 -11.66 19.97 -14.87
N LYS A 375 -11.44 20.25 -13.59
CA LYS A 375 -10.81 21.51 -13.15
C LYS A 375 -9.33 21.27 -12.87
N LEU A 376 -8.50 21.54 -13.88
CA LEU A 376 -7.04 21.46 -13.77
C LEU A 376 -6.50 22.57 -12.84
N LYS A 377 -5.52 22.24 -11.99
CA LYS A 377 -4.97 23.14 -10.97
C LYS A 377 -3.45 23.25 -11.11
N GLY A 378 -2.87 24.28 -10.50
CA GLY A 378 -1.42 24.45 -10.45
C GLY A 378 -0.75 24.44 -11.83
N ASP A 379 0.24 23.59 -11.97
CA ASP A 379 1.02 23.33 -13.19
C ASP A 379 0.22 22.62 -14.29
N GLU A 380 -0.81 21.83 -13.94
CA GLU A 380 -1.73 21.19 -14.90
C GLU A 380 -2.58 22.20 -15.68
N ARG A 381 -2.71 23.44 -15.21
CA ARG A 381 -3.60 24.43 -15.84
C ARG A 381 -3.19 24.71 -17.29
N VAL A 382 -4.13 24.46 -18.22
CA VAL A 382 -3.99 24.77 -19.66
C VAL A 382 -4.59 26.14 -20.04
N ARG A 383 -5.45 26.69 -19.18
CA ARG A 383 -6.03 28.03 -19.31
C ARG A 383 -5.00 29.12 -19.02
N PRO A 384 -5.14 30.32 -19.64
CA PRO A 384 -6.25 30.75 -20.50
C PRO A 384 -6.09 30.36 -21.98
N TRP A 385 -4.97 29.75 -22.38
CA TRP A 385 -4.65 29.52 -23.80
C TRP A 385 -5.46 28.40 -24.45
N PHE A 386 -5.75 27.34 -23.69
CA PHE A 386 -6.62 26.25 -24.11
C PHE A 386 -7.75 26.05 -23.11
N THR A 387 -8.84 25.43 -23.57
CA THR A 387 -9.88 24.87 -22.70
C THR A 387 -9.65 23.36 -22.57
N GLU A 388 -10.10 22.78 -21.46
CA GLU A 388 -10.04 21.34 -21.23
C GLU A 388 -10.79 20.58 -22.32
N ALA A 389 -11.96 21.07 -22.73
CA ALA A 389 -12.72 20.55 -23.87
C ALA A 389 -11.91 20.51 -25.18
N ARG A 390 -11.14 21.57 -25.48
CA ARG A 390 -10.30 21.61 -26.69
C ARG A 390 -9.16 20.60 -26.62
N VAL A 391 -8.53 20.46 -25.44
CA VAL A 391 -7.46 19.47 -25.24
C VAL A 391 -8.00 18.05 -25.35
N VAL A 392 -9.16 17.76 -24.77
CA VAL A 392 -9.83 16.46 -24.87
C VAL A 392 -10.21 16.14 -26.32
N ALA A 393 -10.69 17.12 -27.09
CA ALA A 393 -10.97 16.93 -28.52
C ALA A 393 -9.69 16.54 -29.30
N MET A 394 -8.57 17.24 -29.07
CA MET A 394 -7.28 16.91 -29.68
C MET A 394 -6.78 15.52 -29.27
N LEU A 395 -6.98 15.10 -28.02
CA LEU A 395 -6.66 13.74 -27.57
C LEU A 395 -7.52 12.67 -28.27
N ARG A 396 -8.83 12.92 -28.41
CA ARG A 396 -9.75 12.00 -29.12
C ARG A 396 -9.36 11.85 -30.60
N GLU A 397 -8.95 12.95 -31.23
CA GLU A 397 -8.46 12.94 -32.61
C GLU A 397 -7.14 12.15 -32.73
N LYS A 398 -6.14 12.48 -31.91
CA LYS A 398 -4.83 11.79 -31.90
C LYS A 398 -4.97 10.28 -31.66
N HIS A 399 -5.88 9.89 -30.78
CA HIS A 399 -6.09 8.48 -30.40
C HIS A 399 -7.32 7.85 -31.06
N ALA A 400 -7.82 8.43 -32.16
CA ALA A 400 -8.96 7.88 -32.92
C ALA A 400 -8.83 6.38 -33.26
N PRO A 401 -7.63 5.83 -33.60
CA PRO A 401 -7.48 4.40 -33.89
C PRO A 401 -7.86 3.46 -32.74
N ILE A 402 -7.85 3.93 -31.49
CA ILE A 402 -8.21 3.18 -30.29
C ILE A 402 -9.41 3.81 -29.56
N ALA A 403 -10.22 4.62 -30.24
CA ALA A 403 -11.31 5.37 -29.60
C ALA A 403 -12.38 4.49 -28.92
N HIS A 404 -12.52 3.23 -29.35
CA HIS A 404 -13.41 2.26 -28.73
C HIS A 404 -12.96 1.83 -27.32
N GLU A 405 -11.68 2.03 -26.99
CA GLU A 405 -11.11 1.74 -25.66
C GLU A 405 -11.30 2.92 -24.68
N PHE A 406 -11.68 4.11 -25.16
CA PHE A 406 -11.91 5.26 -24.27
C PHE A 406 -13.07 5.00 -23.32
N GLN A 407 -12.88 5.40 -22.06
CA GLN A 407 -13.88 5.30 -21.00
C GLN A 407 -14.56 3.92 -20.95
N SER A 408 -13.74 2.88 -21.09
CA SER A 408 -14.11 1.47 -21.09
C SER A 408 -13.41 0.76 -19.94
N GLU A 409 -13.62 -0.55 -19.79
CA GLU A 409 -12.90 -1.35 -18.80
C GLU A 409 -11.47 -1.73 -19.24
N ALA A 410 -10.97 -1.20 -20.36
CA ALA A 410 -9.64 -1.48 -20.88
C ALA A 410 -8.50 -1.09 -19.93
N TRP A 411 -8.75 -0.14 -19.01
CA TRP A 411 -7.80 0.20 -17.95
C TRP A 411 -7.53 -0.99 -17.00
N LYS A 412 -8.53 -1.86 -16.74
CA LYS A 412 -8.35 -3.07 -15.92
C LYS A 412 -7.40 -4.04 -16.62
N TRP A 413 -7.60 -4.23 -17.91
CA TRP A 413 -6.75 -5.08 -18.75
C TRP A 413 -5.33 -4.53 -18.82
N THR A 414 -5.13 -3.23 -19.09
CA THR A 414 -3.78 -2.63 -19.16
C THR A 414 -3.05 -2.74 -17.81
N GLN A 415 -3.75 -2.50 -16.69
CA GLN A 415 -3.19 -2.71 -15.36
C GLN A 415 -2.80 -4.18 -15.11
N ARG A 416 -3.65 -5.13 -15.54
CA ARG A 416 -3.33 -6.55 -15.46
C ARG A 416 -2.08 -6.90 -16.27
N GLN A 417 -1.96 -6.30 -17.46
CA GLN A 417 -0.83 -6.54 -18.35
C GLN A 417 0.47 -5.91 -17.84
N ASP A 418 0.43 -4.68 -17.31
CA ASP A 418 1.58 -4.00 -16.69
C ASP A 418 2.16 -4.85 -15.56
N SER A 419 1.26 -5.43 -14.77
CA SER A 419 1.62 -6.21 -13.60
C SER A 419 2.28 -7.54 -13.95
N GLU A 420 1.83 -8.24 -15.00
CA GLU A 420 2.54 -9.43 -15.48
C GLU A 420 3.96 -9.07 -15.91
N ILE A 421 4.11 -8.02 -16.73
CA ILE A 421 5.43 -7.60 -17.21
C ILE A 421 6.33 -7.25 -16.02
N ALA A 422 5.82 -6.50 -15.05
CA ALA A 422 6.59 -6.16 -13.85
C ALA A 422 7.03 -7.38 -13.05
N LEU A 423 6.15 -8.36 -12.86
CA LEU A 423 6.52 -9.59 -12.15
C LEU A 423 7.56 -10.41 -12.92
N THR A 424 7.46 -10.49 -14.25
CA THR A 424 8.44 -11.18 -15.09
C THR A 424 9.80 -10.47 -15.06
N VAL A 425 9.83 -9.14 -15.23
CA VAL A 425 11.08 -8.34 -15.21
C VAL A 425 11.84 -8.55 -13.89
N ILE A 426 11.17 -8.40 -12.74
CA ILE A 426 11.86 -8.57 -11.45
C ILE A 426 12.31 -10.02 -11.20
N SER A 427 11.55 -11.00 -11.69
CA SER A 427 11.91 -12.41 -11.54
C SER A 427 13.16 -12.75 -12.38
N ASN A 428 13.17 -12.31 -13.63
CA ASN A 428 14.30 -12.56 -14.55
C ASN A 428 15.57 -11.82 -14.09
N LEU A 429 15.45 -10.59 -13.57
CA LEU A 429 16.60 -9.86 -13.02
C LEU A 429 17.10 -10.48 -11.72
N MET A 430 16.20 -10.93 -10.82
CA MET A 430 16.58 -11.68 -9.62
C MET A 430 17.38 -12.94 -9.97
N GLU A 431 16.98 -13.71 -10.99
CA GLU A 431 17.72 -14.90 -11.44
C GLU A 431 19.15 -14.57 -11.91
N LYS A 432 19.37 -13.34 -12.39
CA LYS A 432 20.69 -12.79 -12.76
C LYS A 432 21.44 -12.17 -11.56
N GLY A 433 20.84 -12.17 -10.36
CA GLY A 433 21.39 -11.53 -9.16
C GLY A 433 21.23 -10.01 -9.11
N ILE A 434 20.40 -9.44 -9.99
CA ILE A 434 20.18 -7.99 -10.13
C ILE A 434 18.94 -7.59 -9.33
N VAL A 435 19.04 -6.51 -8.56
CA VAL A 435 17.94 -5.99 -7.74
C VAL A 435 17.15 -4.96 -8.54
N ALA A 436 15.88 -5.26 -8.81
CA ALA A 436 14.98 -4.35 -9.53
C ALA A 436 13.77 -3.96 -8.68
N LEU A 437 13.80 -2.77 -8.08
CA LEU A 437 12.70 -2.29 -7.26
C LEU A 437 11.55 -1.82 -8.16
N SER A 438 10.50 -2.64 -8.30
CA SER A 438 9.33 -2.29 -9.11
C SER A 438 8.47 -1.22 -8.42
N ILE A 439 8.06 -0.21 -9.18
CA ILE A 439 7.03 0.77 -8.81
C ILE A 439 6.02 0.84 -9.97
N HIS A 440 5.06 -0.08 -9.94
CA HIS A 440 4.10 -0.25 -11.05
C HIS A 440 4.82 -0.53 -12.38
N ASP A 441 4.81 0.43 -13.30
CA ASP A 441 5.40 0.38 -14.64
C ASP A 441 6.80 1.02 -14.72
N SER A 442 7.42 1.36 -13.58
CA SER A 442 8.83 1.74 -13.47
C SER A 442 9.64 0.77 -12.61
N PHE A 443 10.96 0.75 -12.83
CA PHE A 443 11.90 -0.09 -12.09
C PHE A 443 13.13 0.72 -11.70
N ILE A 444 13.63 0.47 -10.49
CA ILE A 444 14.87 1.07 -9.99
C ILE A 444 15.94 -0.02 -9.87
N VAL A 445 17.08 0.19 -10.51
CA VAL A 445 18.27 -0.69 -10.47
C VAL A 445 19.51 0.10 -10.09
N ILE A 446 20.63 -0.57 -9.83
CA ILE A 446 21.89 0.10 -9.55
C ILE A 446 22.37 0.84 -10.82
N ASP A 447 22.95 2.02 -10.66
CA ASP A 447 23.62 2.77 -11.74
C ASP A 447 24.69 1.89 -12.43
N GLY A 448 24.64 1.81 -13.76
CA GLY A 448 25.43 0.87 -14.57
C GLY A 448 24.71 -0.43 -14.94
N GLU A 449 23.52 -0.71 -14.40
CA GLU A 449 22.68 -1.87 -14.76
C GLU A 449 21.53 -1.48 -15.73
N GLU A 450 21.50 -0.25 -16.26
CA GLU A 450 20.45 0.28 -17.13
C GLU A 450 20.24 -0.58 -18.37
N ASP A 451 21.32 -0.93 -19.06
CA ASP A 451 21.24 -1.66 -20.32
C ASP A 451 20.61 -3.05 -20.13
N LEU A 452 20.88 -3.69 -18.98
CA LEU A 452 20.29 -4.98 -18.61
C LEU A 452 18.81 -4.84 -18.28
N LEU A 453 18.42 -3.76 -17.60
CA LEU A 453 17.02 -3.45 -17.35
C LEU A 453 16.27 -3.11 -18.65
N ILE A 454 16.85 -2.31 -19.53
CA ILE A 454 16.29 -1.95 -20.85
C ILE A 454 16.11 -3.20 -21.71
N GLU A 455 17.11 -4.08 -21.75
CA GLU A 455 17.01 -5.35 -22.46
C GLU A 455 15.86 -6.20 -21.91
N GLU A 456 15.76 -6.33 -20.59
CA GLU A 456 14.71 -7.14 -19.96
C GLU A 456 13.30 -6.54 -20.18
N MET A 457 13.16 -5.22 -20.03
CA MET A 457 11.92 -4.50 -20.31
C MET A 457 11.48 -4.66 -21.77
N ASN A 458 12.42 -4.57 -22.72
CA ASN A 458 12.15 -4.81 -24.14
C ASN A 458 11.73 -6.25 -24.40
N ASN A 459 12.46 -7.24 -23.87
CA ASN A 459 12.18 -8.65 -24.06
C ASN A 459 10.80 -9.04 -23.51
N CYS A 460 10.50 -8.64 -22.28
CA CYS A 460 9.20 -8.92 -21.64
C CYS A 460 8.04 -8.28 -22.39
N TYR A 461 8.21 -7.04 -22.87
CA TYR A 461 7.16 -6.34 -23.60
C TYR A 461 6.98 -6.90 -25.02
N LEU A 462 8.08 -7.25 -25.70
CA LEU A 462 8.09 -7.83 -27.04
C LEU A 462 7.44 -9.22 -27.06
N ASP A 463 7.74 -10.08 -26.09
CA ASP A 463 7.10 -11.39 -25.95
C ASP A 463 5.57 -11.24 -25.80
N LYS A 464 5.15 -10.26 -25.02
CA LYS A 464 3.74 -10.01 -24.71
C LYS A 464 2.94 -9.43 -25.88
N PHE A 465 3.55 -8.50 -26.62
CA PHE A 465 2.82 -7.65 -27.57
C PHE A 465 3.33 -7.72 -29.01
N SER A 466 4.50 -8.31 -29.25
CA SER A 466 5.18 -8.29 -30.56
C SER A 466 5.51 -6.88 -31.07
N PHE A 467 5.58 -5.90 -30.16
CA PHE A 467 6.04 -4.53 -30.40
C PHE A 467 7.09 -4.15 -29.37
N LEU A 468 7.92 -3.15 -29.67
CA LEU A 468 8.82 -2.58 -28.68
C LEU A 468 8.10 -1.48 -27.87
N PRO A 469 8.40 -1.36 -26.57
CA PRO A 469 7.97 -0.24 -25.75
C PRO A 469 8.80 1.02 -26.05
N GLU A 470 8.38 2.15 -25.47
CA GLU A 470 9.24 3.32 -25.28
C GLU A 470 9.62 3.37 -23.80
N ILE A 471 10.90 3.54 -23.49
CA ILE A 471 11.46 3.53 -22.14
C ILE A 471 12.14 4.89 -21.92
N ASP A 472 11.78 5.57 -20.84
CA ASP A 472 12.28 6.91 -20.45
C ASP A 472 13.14 6.86 -19.16
#